data_AF-A0A958H399-F1
#
_entry.id   AF-A0A958H399-F1
#
_cell.length_a   1.000
_cell.length_b   1.000
_cell.length_c   1.000
_cell.angle_alpha   90.00
_cell.angle_beta   90.00
_cell.angle_gamma   90.00
#
_symmetry.space_group_name_H-M   'P 1'
#
loop_
_entity.id
_entity.type
_entity.pdbx_description
1 polymer ?
#
loop_
_entity_poly.entity_id
_entity_poly.type
_entity_poly.pdbx_seq_one_letter_code
_entity_poly.pdbx_strand_id
1 'polypeptide(L)'
;PASERPANTRAAQLMNHLTQDLYFEPLFRGRYPADALAFFRRRLVRPRIQPDDLDHISRPIDFLGINVYTRGLVAANRLNPAFGVRQVAPPGPTTAMGWEIYPPCLFEVLQLAQTYTDLPLYITENGAAFADKTQTGGTIADQDRIDFLRSYLAEAHRAIAAGVKLKGYFVWSLLDNFEWDEGYEPRFGLIHVDFETLERTWKQSAHWYREVIARNGISETLLG
;
A
#
# COMPACT_ATOMS: atom_id res chain seq x y z
N PRO A 1 0.94 -13.51 8.38
CA PRO A 1 0.48 -14.93 8.35
C PRO A 1 -0.92 -15.04 8.97
N ALA A 2 -1.76 -16.00 8.53
CA ALA A 2 -3.13 -16.15 9.05
C ALA A 2 -3.22 -16.72 10.48
N SER A 3 -2.16 -17.36 10.96
CA SER A 3 -1.99 -17.75 12.37
C SER A 3 -0.51 -18.07 12.64
N GLU A 4 -0.14 -18.28 13.89
CA GLU A 4 1.23 -18.61 14.32
C GLU A 4 1.68 -20.04 13.97
N ARG A 5 0.81 -20.83 13.31
CA ARG A 5 1.19 -22.18 12.88
C ARG A 5 2.42 -22.09 11.96
N PRO A 6 3.47 -22.92 12.16
CA PRO A 6 4.69 -22.86 11.35
C PRO A 6 4.48 -22.98 9.84
N ALA A 7 3.41 -23.66 9.40
CA ALA A 7 3.05 -23.72 7.99
C ALA A 7 2.57 -22.36 7.44
N ASN A 8 1.76 -21.63 8.21
CA ASN A 8 1.24 -20.31 7.82
C ASN A 8 2.33 -19.24 7.88
N THR A 9 3.23 -19.31 8.86
CA THR A 9 4.42 -18.42 8.92
C THR A 9 5.30 -18.61 7.69
N ARG A 10 5.64 -19.85 7.34
CA ARG A 10 6.42 -20.15 6.12
C ARG A 10 5.71 -19.72 4.84
N ALA A 11 4.39 -19.91 4.77
CA ALA A 11 3.59 -19.45 3.64
C ALA A 11 3.64 -17.92 3.49
N ALA A 12 3.49 -17.17 4.59
CA ALA A 12 3.60 -15.72 4.57
C ALA A 12 5.01 -15.25 4.20
N GLN A 13 6.05 -15.88 4.74
CA GLN A 13 7.43 -15.56 4.40
C GLN A 13 7.72 -15.78 2.91
N LEU A 14 7.26 -16.90 2.34
CA LEU A 14 7.37 -17.12 0.90
C LEU A 14 6.66 -16.04 0.09
N MET A 15 5.46 -15.61 0.52
CA MET A 15 4.75 -14.54 -0.16
C MET A 15 5.50 -13.22 -0.10
N ASN A 16 6.09 -12.84 1.04
CA ASN A 16 6.94 -11.66 1.15
C ASN A 16 8.14 -11.75 0.18
N HIS A 17 8.79 -12.91 0.10
CA HIS A 17 9.89 -13.12 -0.85
C HIS A 17 9.45 -12.98 -2.32
N LEU A 18 8.19 -13.32 -2.63
CA LEU A 18 7.64 -13.26 -3.99
C LEU A 18 7.03 -11.90 -4.35
N THR A 19 6.74 -11.04 -3.37
CA THR A 19 6.06 -9.75 -3.61
C THR A 19 6.91 -8.54 -3.24
N GLN A 20 7.58 -8.55 -2.09
CA GLN A 20 8.36 -7.41 -1.59
C GLN A 20 9.84 -7.61 -1.85
N ASP A 21 10.42 -8.69 -1.32
CA ASP A 21 11.88 -8.90 -1.36
C ASP A 21 12.37 -9.18 -2.79
N LEU A 22 11.47 -9.65 -3.67
CA LEU A 22 11.74 -9.82 -5.09
C LEU A 22 12.18 -8.51 -5.78
N TYR A 23 11.79 -7.36 -5.24
CA TYR A 23 12.19 -6.04 -5.73
C TYR A 23 13.20 -5.37 -4.81
N PHE A 24 13.04 -5.50 -3.49
CA PHE A 24 13.91 -4.84 -2.52
C PHE A 24 15.32 -5.45 -2.50
N GLU A 25 15.47 -6.77 -2.56
CA GLU A 25 16.81 -7.38 -2.56
C GLU A 25 17.62 -7.04 -3.82
N PRO A 26 17.06 -7.04 -5.05
CA PRO A 26 17.84 -6.62 -6.21
C PRO A 26 18.28 -5.16 -6.12
N LEU A 27 17.38 -4.27 -5.68
CA LEU A 27 17.67 -2.83 -5.56
C LEU A 27 18.75 -2.53 -4.52
N PHE A 28 18.68 -3.14 -3.34
CA PHE A 28 19.54 -2.74 -2.22
C PHE A 28 20.65 -3.73 -1.88
N ARG A 29 20.56 -4.97 -2.36
CA ARG A 29 21.47 -6.07 -2.01
C ARG A 29 22.12 -6.73 -3.23
N GLY A 30 21.77 -6.31 -4.45
CA GLY A 30 22.35 -6.84 -5.69
C GLY A 30 22.10 -8.33 -5.89
N ARG A 31 20.97 -8.86 -5.40
CA ARG A 31 20.61 -10.28 -5.54
C ARG A 31 19.10 -10.49 -5.50
N TYR A 32 18.62 -11.60 -6.05
CA TYR A 32 17.24 -12.05 -5.83
C TYR A 32 17.14 -12.97 -4.60
N PRO A 33 15.99 -13.00 -3.91
CA PRO A 33 15.77 -13.91 -2.79
C PRO A 33 15.91 -15.37 -3.23
N ALA A 34 16.73 -16.16 -2.52
CA ALA A 34 17.01 -17.55 -2.87
C ALA A 34 15.73 -18.42 -2.89
N ASP A 35 14.83 -18.18 -1.94
CA ASP A 35 13.54 -18.88 -1.84
C ASP A 35 12.62 -18.56 -3.02
N ALA A 36 12.61 -17.31 -3.51
CA ALA A 36 11.85 -16.92 -4.69
C ALA A 36 12.40 -17.61 -5.95
N LEU A 37 13.73 -17.61 -6.13
CA LEU A 37 14.36 -18.32 -7.24
C LEU A 37 14.11 -19.84 -7.17
N ALA A 38 14.17 -20.44 -5.98
CA ALA A 38 13.86 -21.84 -5.77
C ALA A 38 12.38 -22.14 -6.09
N PHE A 39 11.47 -21.26 -5.70
CA PHE A 39 10.04 -21.35 -6.02
C PHE A 39 9.81 -21.37 -7.54
N PHE A 40 10.41 -20.43 -8.30
CA PHE A 40 10.29 -20.40 -9.76
C PHE A 40 10.92 -21.64 -10.43
N ARG A 41 12.10 -22.06 -9.99
CA ARG A 41 12.79 -23.25 -10.53
C ARG A 41 11.95 -24.53 -10.37
N ARG A 42 11.27 -24.71 -9.23
CA ARG A 42 10.36 -25.84 -9.00
C ARG A 42 9.16 -25.85 -9.96
N ARG A 43 8.85 -24.71 -10.57
CA ARG A 43 7.80 -24.52 -11.57
C ARG A 43 8.32 -24.48 -13.01
N LEU A 44 9.58 -24.87 -13.21
CA LEU A 44 10.28 -24.81 -14.49
C LEU A 44 10.40 -23.39 -15.07
N VAL A 45 10.20 -22.36 -14.24
CA VAL A 45 10.43 -20.96 -14.59
C VAL A 45 11.87 -20.63 -14.22
N ARG A 46 12.66 -20.20 -15.21
CA ARG A 46 14.03 -19.74 -15.03
C ARG A 46 14.14 -18.30 -15.52
N PRO A 47 14.11 -17.30 -14.62
CA PRO A 47 14.36 -15.93 -15.00
C PRO A 47 15.71 -15.83 -15.71
N ARG A 48 15.74 -15.14 -16.86
CA ARG A 48 17.00 -14.84 -17.55
C ARG A 48 17.62 -13.65 -16.83
N ILE A 49 18.74 -13.89 -16.15
CA ILE A 49 19.52 -12.88 -15.44
C ILE A 49 20.90 -12.90 -16.08
N GLN A 50 21.29 -11.80 -16.72
CA GLN A 50 22.62 -11.63 -17.31
C GLN A 50 23.62 -11.21 -16.22
N PRO A 51 24.94 -11.43 -16.43
CA PRO A 51 25.96 -11.15 -15.42
C PRO A 51 25.89 -9.72 -14.85
N ASP A 52 25.61 -8.72 -15.67
CA ASP A 52 25.67 -7.30 -15.28
C ASP A 52 24.31 -6.72 -14.86
N ASP A 53 23.22 -7.50 -14.96
CA ASP A 53 21.86 -6.99 -14.70
C ASP A 53 21.72 -6.48 -13.26
N LEU A 54 22.23 -7.23 -12.28
CA LEU A 54 22.13 -6.86 -10.86
C LEU A 54 23.03 -5.67 -10.50
N ASP A 55 24.15 -5.49 -11.19
CA ASP A 55 25.02 -4.31 -11.04
C ASP A 55 24.32 -3.05 -11.58
N HIS A 56 23.51 -3.20 -12.63
CA HIS A 56 22.69 -2.11 -13.15
C HIS A 56 21.48 -1.81 -12.25
N ILE A 57 20.78 -2.83 -11.76
CA ILE A 57 19.59 -2.69 -10.92
C ILE A 57 19.95 -2.06 -9.56
N SER A 58 21.09 -2.43 -8.97
CA SER A 58 21.51 -1.98 -7.63
C SER A 58 22.26 -0.66 -7.60
N ARG A 59 22.21 0.12 -8.69
CA ARG A 59 22.83 1.45 -8.72
C ARG A 59 22.22 2.35 -7.63
N PRO A 60 23.02 3.22 -6.99
CA PRO A 60 22.52 4.12 -5.96
C PRO A 60 21.34 4.98 -6.44
N ILE A 61 20.35 5.13 -5.58
CA ILE A 61 19.17 5.99 -5.75
C ILE A 61 19.09 6.99 -4.60
N ASP A 62 18.37 8.09 -4.81
CA ASP A 62 18.30 9.19 -3.83
C ASP A 62 17.21 8.99 -2.76
N PHE A 63 16.16 8.23 -3.08
CA PHE A 63 15.04 7.94 -2.18
C PHE A 63 14.32 6.65 -2.59
N LEU A 64 13.49 6.11 -1.69
CA LEU A 64 12.59 4.99 -1.98
C LEU A 64 11.13 5.45 -1.88
N GLY A 65 10.39 5.28 -2.98
CA GLY A 65 8.94 5.43 -3.02
C GLY A 65 8.23 4.13 -2.66
N ILE A 66 7.19 4.21 -1.83
CA ILE A 66 6.39 3.06 -1.38
C ILE A 66 4.92 3.38 -1.61
N ASN A 67 4.24 2.48 -2.34
CA ASN A 67 2.79 2.46 -2.43
C ASN A 67 2.27 1.46 -1.41
N VAL A 68 1.38 1.88 -0.50
CA VAL A 68 0.83 1.02 0.55
C VAL A 68 -0.66 1.28 0.68
N TYR A 69 -1.45 0.20 0.73
CA TYR A 69 -2.92 0.28 0.75
C TYR A 69 -3.54 -0.66 1.79
N THR A 70 -2.99 -1.86 1.91
CA THR A 70 -3.52 -2.91 2.78
C THR A 70 -2.44 -3.94 3.08
N ARG A 71 -2.79 -4.95 3.89
CA ARG A 71 -1.97 -6.14 4.11
C ARG A 71 -2.55 -7.36 3.39
N GLY A 72 -1.69 -8.33 3.10
CA GLY A 72 -2.10 -9.66 2.67
C GLY A 72 -2.06 -10.68 3.81
N LEU A 73 -3.20 -11.31 4.12
CA LEU A 73 -3.24 -12.47 5.02
C LEU A 73 -3.28 -13.76 4.21
N VAL A 74 -2.34 -14.66 4.49
CA VAL A 74 -2.25 -15.96 3.81
C VAL A 74 -2.12 -17.12 4.78
N ALA A 75 -2.71 -18.24 4.39
CA ALA A 75 -2.54 -19.54 5.04
C ALA A 75 -1.90 -20.53 4.07
N ALA A 76 -1.16 -21.50 4.60
CA ALA A 76 -0.67 -22.61 3.79
C ALA A 76 -1.85 -23.39 3.20
N ASN A 77 -1.78 -23.66 1.89
CA ASN A 77 -2.75 -24.49 1.18
C ASN A 77 -2.00 -25.34 0.14
N ARG A 78 -1.64 -26.57 0.53
CA ARG A 78 -0.93 -27.49 -0.36
C ARG A 78 -1.74 -27.90 -1.59
N LEU A 79 -3.06 -27.75 -1.54
CA LEU A 79 -3.94 -28.05 -2.67
C LEU A 79 -3.95 -26.94 -3.72
N ASN A 80 -3.45 -25.74 -3.39
CA ASN A 80 -3.24 -24.69 -4.38
C ASN A 80 -1.95 -24.99 -5.17
N PRO A 81 -2.04 -25.40 -6.44
CA PRO A 81 -0.86 -25.79 -7.20
C PRO A 81 -0.05 -24.59 -7.67
N ALA A 82 -0.56 -23.35 -7.59
CA ALA A 82 0.07 -22.13 -8.09
C ALA A 82 1.03 -21.49 -7.08
N PHE A 83 0.72 -21.50 -5.79
CA PHE A 83 1.58 -20.89 -4.76
C PHE A 83 1.70 -21.74 -3.49
N GLY A 84 0.89 -22.79 -3.33
CA GLY A 84 0.86 -23.55 -2.08
C GLY A 84 0.28 -22.75 -0.91
N VAL A 85 -0.41 -21.64 -1.20
CA VAL A 85 -1.04 -20.75 -0.23
C VAL A 85 -2.48 -20.44 -0.66
N ARG A 86 -3.30 -19.97 0.28
CA ARG A 86 -4.56 -19.30 -0.02
C ARG A 86 -4.57 -17.94 0.67
N GLN A 87 -5.17 -16.95 0.02
CA GLN A 87 -5.53 -15.71 0.68
C GLN A 87 -6.63 -16.00 1.71
N VAL A 88 -6.57 -15.29 2.82
CA VAL A 88 -7.56 -15.34 3.89
C VAL A 88 -8.34 -14.04 3.84
N ALA A 89 -9.66 -14.15 3.99
CA ALA A 89 -10.53 -12.98 4.05
C ALA A 89 -10.06 -12.02 5.16
N PRO A 90 -10.11 -10.71 4.91
CA PRO A 90 -9.89 -9.70 5.94
C PRO A 90 -10.73 -9.98 7.20
N PRO A 91 -10.14 -9.98 8.40
CA PRO A 91 -10.91 -10.11 9.65
C PRO A 91 -11.61 -8.80 10.05
N GLY A 92 -11.21 -7.68 9.46
CA GLY A 92 -11.71 -6.34 9.76
C GLY A 92 -12.52 -5.70 8.64
N PRO A 93 -12.89 -4.41 8.79
CA PRO A 93 -13.59 -3.66 7.75
C PRO A 93 -12.76 -3.56 6.46
N THR A 94 -13.46 -3.41 5.35
CA THR A 94 -12.84 -3.35 4.02
C THR A 94 -13.27 -2.11 3.24
N THR A 95 -12.42 -1.70 2.29
CA THR A 95 -12.73 -0.68 1.29
C THR A 95 -13.70 -1.23 0.24
N ALA A 96 -14.16 -0.39 -0.69
CA ALA A 96 -14.94 -0.85 -1.85
C ALA A 96 -14.18 -1.86 -2.73
N MET A 97 -12.84 -1.89 -2.66
CA MET A 97 -11.99 -2.88 -3.33
C MET A 97 -11.92 -4.23 -2.59
N GLY A 98 -12.61 -4.38 -1.46
CA GLY A 98 -12.50 -5.55 -0.58
C GLY A 98 -11.15 -5.63 0.15
N TRP A 99 -10.35 -4.56 0.16
CA TRP A 99 -9.06 -4.50 0.84
C TRP A 99 -9.25 -4.21 2.32
N GLU A 100 -8.51 -4.90 3.19
CA GLU A 100 -8.59 -4.67 4.63
C GLU A 100 -8.12 -3.25 4.98
N ILE A 101 -8.89 -2.56 5.82
CA ILE A 101 -8.44 -1.32 6.44
C ILE A 101 -7.58 -1.70 7.65
N TYR A 102 -6.27 -1.78 7.44
CA TYR A 102 -5.29 -2.12 8.47
C TYR A 102 -4.17 -1.07 8.55
N PRO A 103 -4.41 0.08 9.18
CA PRO A 103 -3.43 1.19 9.25
C PRO A 103 -2.03 0.78 9.70
N PRO A 104 -1.84 -0.14 10.68
CA PRO A 104 -0.49 -0.53 11.12
C PRO A 104 0.43 -1.05 10.00
N CYS A 105 -0.10 -1.55 8.87
CA CYS A 105 0.74 -1.96 7.75
C CYS A 105 1.64 -0.84 7.21
N LEU A 106 1.21 0.43 7.30
CA LEU A 106 2.03 1.56 6.86
C LEU A 106 3.26 1.73 7.75
N PHE A 107 3.10 1.65 9.07
CA PHE A 107 4.23 1.69 10.00
C PHE A 107 5.15 0.48 9.80
N GLU A 108 4.56 -0.72 9.68
CA GLU A 108 5.30 -1.97 9.50
C GLU A 108 6.14 -1.97 8.21
N VAL A 109 5.59 -1.51 7.07
CA VAL A 109 6.33 -1.48 5.80
C VAL A 109 7.44 -0.43 5.82
N LEU A 110 7.24 0.69 6.52
CA LEU A 110 8.29 1.71 6.70
C LEU A 110 9.43 1.18 7.58
N GLN A 111 9.13 0.46 8.66
CA GLN A 111 10.14 -0.22 9.48
C GLN A 111 10.88 -1.30 8.67
N LEU A 112 10.16 -2.09 7.86
CA LEU A 112 10.78 -3.06 6.97
C LEU A 112 11.73 -2.38 5.98
N ALA A 113 11.34 -1.27 5.36
CA ALA A 113 12.18 -0.53 4.42
C ALA A 113 13.49 -0.06 5.05
N GLN A 114 13.50 0.32 6.34
CA GLN A 114 14.73 0.68 7.05
C GLN A 114 15.72 -0.48 7.21
N THR A 115 15.25 -1.73 7.15
CA THR A 115 16.16 -2.90 7.15
C THR A 115 16.93 -3.03 5.83
N TYR A 116 16.46 -2.36 4.77
CA TYR A 116 17.08 -2.36 3.45
C TYR A 116 17.90 -1.11 3.17
N THR A 117 17.49 0.05 3.68
CA THR A 117 18.11 1.32 3.31
C THR A 117 17.96 2.40 4.38
N ASP A 118 18.96 3.27 4.46
CA ASP A 118 18.96 4.50 5.26
C ASP A 118 18.52 5.74 4.46
N LEU A 119 18.08 5.56 3.22
CA LEU A 119 17.63 6.64 2.34
C LEU A 119 16.34 7.30 2.85
N PRO A 120 16.07 8.54 2.43
CA PRO A 120 14.74 9.13 2.53
C PRO A 120 13.65 8.22 1.96
N LEU A 121 12.54 8.09 2.69
CA LEU A 121 11.37 7.35 2.26
C LEU A 121 10.24 8.31 1.87
N TYR A 122 9.43 7.93 0.89
CA TYR A 122 8.20 8.62 0.51
C TYR A 122 7.07 7.61 0.41
N ILE A 123 5.91 7.90 1.00
CA ILE A 123 4.68 7.21 0.64
C ILE A 123 4.20 7.84 -0.67
N THR A 124 4.49 7.19 -1.80
CA THR A 124 4.15 7.70 -3.13
C THR A 124 2.70 7.48 -3.50
N GLU A 125 2.03 6.52 -2.85
CA GLU A 125 0.58 6.36 -2.89
C GLU A 125 0.04 5.75 -1.60
N ASN A 126 -1.04 6.33 -1.08
CA ASN A 126 -1.94 5.69 -0.12
C ASN A 126 -3.34 6.31 -0.24
N GLY A 127 -4.37 5.48 -0.16
CA GLY A 127 -5.76 5.93 -0.24
C GLY A 127 -6.75 4.78 -0.24
N ALA A 128 -8.03 5.06 -0.42
CA ALA A 128 -9.07 4.06 -0.40
C ALA A 128 -10.26 4.44 -1.28
N ALA A 129 -10.79 3.44 -2.00
CA ALA A 129 -12.09 3.54 -2.64
C ALA A 129 -13.21 3.30 -1.62
N PHE A 130 -14.19 4.17 -1.63
CA PHE A 130 -15.47 4.01 -0.94
C PHE A 130 -16.59 4.44 -1.88
N ALA A 131 -17.80 3.93 -1.64
CA ALA A 131 -18.98 4.47 -2.29
C ALA A 131 -19.18 5.93 -1.84
N ASP A 132 -19.09 6.86 -2.78
CA ASP A 132 -19.36 8.27 -2.51
C ASP A 132 -20.86 8.45 -2.23
N LYS A 133 -21.19 8.93 -1.02
CA LYS A 133 -22.59 9.13 -0.60
C LYS A 133 -23.09 10.50 -1.08
N THR A 134 -24.41 10.62 -1.15
CA THR A 134 -25.19 11.75 -1.67
C THR A 134 -24.60 13.14 -1.37
N GLN A 135 -24.69 14.02 -2.36
CA GLN A 135 -24.38 15.44 -2.26
C GLN A 135 -25.24 16.11 -1.18
N THR A 136 -24.63 16.61 -0.11
CA THR A 136 -25.31 17.45 0.88
C THR A 136 -24.80 18.87 0.69
N GLY A 137 -25.69 19.79 0.29
CA GLY A 137 -25.34 21.21 0.11
C GLY A 137 -24.21 21.48 -0.89
N GLY A 138 -24.03 20.64 -1.92
CA GLY A 138 -22.97 20.85 -2.93
C GLY A 138 -21.70 20.03 -2.74
N THR A 139 -21.54 19.34 -1.60
CA THR A 139 -20.33 18.56 -1.29
C THR A 139 -20.66 17.08 -1.13
N ILE A 140 -19.77 16.19 -1.58
CA ILE A 140 -19.89 14.74 -1.40
C ILE A 140 -19.39 14.36 0.00
N ALA A 141 -20.25 13.68 0.76
CA ALA A 141 -19.95 13.24 2.12
C ALA A 141 -19.23 11.88 2.11
N ASP A 142 -17.94 11.88 2.41
CA ASP A 142 -17.06 10.72 2.33
C ASP A 142 -16.25 10.51 3.62
N GLN A 143 -16.95 10.49 4.76
CA GLN A 143 -16.35 10.34 6.08
C GLN A 143 -15.46 9.09 6.21
N ASP A 144 -15.86 7.98 5.58
CA ASP A 144 -15.08 6.73 5.56
C ASP A 144 -13.67 6.94 4.97
N ARG A 145 -13.55 7.81 3.96
CA ARG A 145 -12.26 8.20 3.34
C ARG A 145 -11.43 9.07 4.26
N ILE A 146 -12.06 10.01 4.97
CA ILE A 146 -11.39 10.84 5.98
C ILE A 146 -10.82 9.97 7.10
N ASP A 147 -11.61 9.03 7.63
CA ASP A 147 -11.19 8.17 8.73
C ASP A 147 -10.06 7.22 8.31
N PHE A 148 -10.12 6.68 7.08
CA PHE A 148 -9.00 5.94 6.48
C PHE A 148 -7.73 6.79 6.44
N LEU A 149 -7.76 7.95 5.77
CA LEU A 149 -6.57 8.79 5.60
C LEU A 149 -6.01 9.25 6.95
N ARG A 150 -6.88 9.62 7.90
CA ARG A 150 -6.49 10.02 9.24
C ARG A 150 -5.72 8.92 9.95
N SER A 151 -6.24 7.68 9.93
CA SER A 151 -5.60 6.55 10.62
C SER A 151 -4.23 6.19 10.00
N TYR A 152 -4.09 6.26 8.68
CA TYR A 152 -2.81 6.00 8.00
C TYR A 152 -1.79 7.14 8.21
N LEU A 153 -2.23 8.40 8.22
CA LEU A 153 -1.37 9.54 8.57
C LEU A 153 -0.88 9.47 10.02
N ALA A 154 -1.68 8.94 10.94
CA ALA A 154 -1.26 8.70 12.32
C ALA A 154 -0.11 7.67 12.40
N GLU A 155 -0.16 6.60 11.59
CA GLU A 155 0.93 5.61 11.50
C GLU A 155 2.17 6.19 10.81
N ALA A 156 2.01 7.07 9.83
CA ALA A 156 3.13 7.80 9.22
C ALA A 156 3.81 8.73 10.24
N HIS A 157 3.02 9.44 11.04
CA HIS A 157 3.53 10.26 12.13
C HIS A 157 4.25 9.41 13.19
N ARG A 158 3.68 8.27 13.58
CA ARG A 158 4.31 7.31 14.47
C ARG A 158 5.65 6.81 13.92
N ALA A 159 5.74 6.54 12.61
CA ALA A 159 6.98 6.14 11.95
C ALA A 159 8.05 7.25 12.04
N ILE A 160 7.68 8.50 11.77
CA ILE A 160 8.57 9.66 11.93
C ILE A 160 9.07 9.76 13.38
N ALA A 161 8.17 9.64 14.36
CA ALA A 161 8.51 9.67 15.78
C ALA A 161 9.45 8.52 16.21
N ALA A 162 9.36 7.36 15.53
CA ALA A 162 10.25 6.22 15.72
C ALA A 162 11.60 6.34 14.98
N GLY A 163 11.87 7.47 14.31
CA GLY A 163 13.14 7.73 13.61
C GLY A 163 13.16 7.33 12.13
N VAL A 164 12.01 6.95 11.55
CA VAL A 164 11.91 6.73 10.10
C VAL A 164 12.13 8.04 9.37
N LYS A 165 13.03 8.03 8.37
CA LYS A 165 13.33 9.18 7.49
C LYS A 165 12.25 9.39 6.43
N LEU A 166 10.98 9.41 6.83
CA LEU A 166 9.85 9.68 5.94
C LEU A 166 9.81 11.18 5.59
N LYS A 167 9.82 11.51 4.29
CA LYS A 167 9.93 12.88 3.77
C LYS A 167 8.71 13.38 3.01
N GLY A 168 7.77 12.52 2.69
CA GLY A 168 6.53 12.93 2.06
C GLY A 168 5.49 11.83 1.99
N TYR A 169 4.25 12.25 1.75
CA TYR A 169 3.08 11.40 1.66
C TYR A 169 2.17 11.95 0.57
N PHE A 170 1.82 11.09 -0.39
CA PHE A 170 0.99 11.44 -1.53
C PHE A 170 -0.30 10.61 -1.47
N VAL A 171 -1.44 11.31 -1.37
CA VAL A 171 -2.76 10.67 -1.41
C VAL A 171 -3.03 10.15 -2.82
N TRP A 172 -3.37 8.87 -2.92
CA TRP A 172 -4.01 8.32 -4.12
C TRP A 172 -5.53 8.40 -3.95
N SER A 173 -6.23 9.28 -4.65
CA SER A 173 -5.76 10.13 -5.75
C SER A 173 -6.32 11.54 -5.66
N LEU A 174 -5.80 12.44 -6.49
CA LEU A 174 -6.37 13.77 -6.62
C LEU A 174 -7.80 13.71 -7.17
N LEU A 175 -8.01 13.00 -8.28
CA LEU A 175 -9.27 12.90 -9.01
C LEU A 175 -9.76 11.45 -9.03
N ASP A 176 -11.08 11.27 -8.99
CA ASP A 176 -11.68 10.04 -9.50
C ASP A 176 -11.18 9.81 -10.95
N ASN A 177 -10.76 8.58 -11.24
CA ASN A 177 -10.13 8.24 -12.49
C ASN A 177 -10.47 6.80 -12.92
N PHE A 178 -9.86 6.34 -14.00
CA PHE A 178 -9.99 4.98 -14.50
C PHE A 178 -9.13 4.02 -13.67
N GLU A 179 -9.76 3.22 -12.81
CA GLU A 179 -9.13 2.25 -11.93
C GLU A 179 -8.93 0.90 -12.64
N TRP A 180 -8.13 0.92 -13.71
CA TRP A 180 -7.65 -0.29 -14.39
C TRP A 180 -8.78 -1.27 -14.76
N ASP A 181 -8.68 -2.52 -14.31
CA ASP A 181 -9.65 -3.59 -14.61
C ASP A 181 -11.03 -3.33 -13.98
N GLU A 182 -11.13 -2.45 -12.98
CA GLU A 182 -12.38 -2.10 -12.30
C GLU A 182 -13.11 -0.91 -12.99
N GLY A 183 -12.49 -0.30 -13.99
CA GLY A 183 -13.06 0.82 -14.73
C GLY A 183 -13.29 2.05 -13.86
N TYR A 184 -14.47 2.67 -13.97
CA TYR A 184 -14.79 3.95 -13.30
C TYR A 184 -15.62 3.80 -12.02
N GLU A 185 -15.91 2.57 -11.61
CA GLU A 185 -16.76 2.32 -10.44
C GLU A 185 -16.03 2.65 -9.12
N PRO A 186 -14.79 2.19 -8.87
CA PRO A 186 -14.06 2.58 -7.67
C PRO A 186 -13.68 4.06 -7.70
N ARG A 187 -13.97 4.76 -6.60
CA ARG A 187 -13.74 6.20 -6.46
C ARG A 187 -12.62 6.44 -5.43
N PHE A 188 -11.38 6.64 -5.87
CA PHE A 188 -10.25 6.96 -4.98
C PHE A 188 -10.05 8.46 -4.73
N GLY A 189 -10.61 9.31 -5.60
CA GLY A 189 -10.29 10.73 -5.63
C GLY A 189 -10.71 11.48 -4.38
N LEU A 190 -9.90 12.46 -3.98
CA LEU A 190 -10.32 13.56 -3.10
C LEU A 190 -11.33 14.48 -3.81
N ILE A 191 -11.24 14.57 -5.14
CA ILE A 191 -12.15 15.34 -5.99
C ILE A 191 -12.95 14.36 -6.84
N HIS A 192 -14.26 14.48 -6.75
CA HIS A 192 -15.18 13.74 -7.60
C HIS A 192 -15.13 14.24 -9.03
N VAL A 193 -15.26 13.31 -9.97
CA VAL A 193 -15.43 13.62 -11.40
C VAL A 193 -16.71 12.98 -11.88
N ASP A 194 -17.63 13.82 -12.38
CA ASP A 194 -18.73 13.36 -13.20
C ASP A 194 -18.16 13.01 -14.59
N PHE A 195 -18.23 11.75 -15.00
CA PHE A 195 -17.62 11.29 -16.25
C PHE A 195 -18.47 11.61 -17.49
N GLU A 196 -19.73 12.02 -17.34
CA GLU A 196 -20.58 12.49 -18.44
C GLU A 196 -20.34 13.97 -18.71
N THR A 197 -20.27 14.78 -17.65
CA THR A 197 -20.18 16.26 -17.77
C THR A 197 -18.76 16.80 -17.60
N LEU A 198 -17.86 16.01 -17.03
CA LEU A 198 -16.52 16.40 -16.60
C LEU A 198 -16.53 17.46 -15.48
N GLU A 199 -17.64 17.65 -14.77
CA GLU A 199 -17.68 18.52 -13.60
C GLU A 199 -16.79 17.96 -12.48
N ARG A 200 -16.13 18.86 -11.73
CA ARG A 200 -15.26 18.52 -10.60
C ARG A 200 -15.86 19.05 -9.30
N THR A 201 -16.14 18.15 -8.38
CA THR A 201 -16.71 18.49 -7.06
C THR A 201 -15.77 18.05 -5.96
N TRP A 202 -15.35 19.00 -5.12
CA TRP A 202 -14.52 18.68 -3.96
C TRP A 202 -15.33 17.84 -2.97
N LYS A 203 -14.76 16.71 -2.53
CA LYS A 203 -15.37 15.90 -1.47
C LYS A 203 -15.02 16.48 -0.11
N GLN A 204 -15.69 16.04 0.96
CA GLN A 204 -15.32 16.45 2.32
C GLN A 204 -13.86 16.10 2.64
N SER A 205 -13.37 14.97 2.13
CA SER A 205 -11.97 14.58 2.26
C SER A 205 -10.98 15.57 1.63
N ALA A 206 -11.30 16.22 0.50
CA ALA A 206 -10.46 17.27 -0.08
C ALA A 206 -10.36 18.49 0.85
N HIS A 207 -11.49 18.93 1.39
CA HIS A 207 -11.52 20.04 2.34
C HIS A 207 -10.77 19.71 3.63
N TRP A 208 -10.96 18.50 4.15
CA TRP A 208 -10.22 18.01 5.33
C TRP A 208 -8.72 17.91 5.06
N TYR A 209 -8.31 17.37 3.91
CA TYR A 209 -6.89 17.22 3.57
C TYR A 209 -6.20 18.58 3.36
N ARG A 210 -6.93 19.57 2.81
CA ARG A 210 -6.47 20.97 2.77
C ARG A 210 -6.16 21.51 4.17
N GLU A 211 -7.01 21.23 5.17
CA GLU A 211 -6.77 21.64 6.55
C GLU A 211 -5.57 20.93 7.17
N VAL A 212 -5.38 19.63 6.89
CA VAL A 212 -4.20 18.88 7.32
C VAL A 212 -2.92 19.51 6.77
N ILE A 213 -2.90 19.86 5.48
CA ILE A 213 -1.76 20.55 4.83
C ILE A 213 -1.52 21.91 5.48
N ALA A 214 -2.57 22.73 5.64
CA ALA A 214 -2.46 24.07 6.21
C ALA A 214 -1.92 24.07 7.65
N ARG A 215 -2.23 23.01 8.42
CA ARG A 215 -1.75 22.80 9.79
C ARG A 215 -0.45 22.03 9.88
N ASN A 216 0.02 21.47 8.76
CA ASN A 216 1.13 20.51 8.71
C ASN A 216 0.94 19.32 9.66
N GLY A 217 -0.29 18.79 9.74
CA GLY A 217 -0.62 17.65 10.61
C GLY A 217 -2.11 17.46 10.90
N ILE A 218 -2.43 16.33 11.52
CA ILE A 218 -3.75 16.04 12.09
C ILE A 218 -3.80 16.58 13.53
N SER A 219 -4.87 17.27 13.95
CA SER A 219 -4.98 17.79 15.32
C SER A 219 -5.32 16.68 16.33
N GLU A 220 -4.92 16.85 17.60
CA GLU A 220 -5.31 15.94 18.70
C GLU A 220 -6.84 15.82 18.84
N THR A 221 -7.59 16.88 18.59
CA THR A 221 -9.07 16.90 18.54
C THR A 221 -9.69 16.13 17.38
N LEU A 222 -8.89 15.63 16.43
CA LEU A 222 -9.35 14.76 15.35
C LEU A 222 -8.99 13.29 15.62
N LEU A 223 -8.20 13.00 16.67
CA LEU A 223 -7.83 11.64 17.08
C LEU A 223 -8.84 11.01 18.07
N GLY A 224 -9.90 11.74 18.47
CA GLY A 224 -10.98 11.26 19.34
C GLY A 224 -12.16 12.22 19.36
#